data_AF-A0A0B0DD17-F1
#
_entry.id   AF-A0A0B0DD17-F1
#
_cell.length_a   1.000
_cell.length_b   1.000
_cell.length_c   1.000
_cell.angle_alpha   90.00
_cell.angle_beta   90.00
_cell.angle_gamma   90.00
#
_symmetry.space_group_name_H-M   'P 1'
#
loop_
_entity.id
_entity.type
_entity.pdbx_description
1 polymer ?
#
loop_
_entity_poly.entity_id
_entity_poly.type
_entity_poly.pdbx_seq_one_letter_code
_entity_poly.pdbx_strand_id
1 'polypeptide(L)'
;MVLEPVDENLINAKGTAIVYKVQISPPSFALTNISILAVHLPEPTNYGDFDSYVGFAYMPEEISWRFRLYPTPEEISPTWAGRFDLITADMKNVEVQVRLSNTKRKKLGPIVLESNIGQCK
;
A
#
# COMPACT_ATOMS: atom_id res chain seq x y z
N MET A 1 10.24 -4.66 2.56
CA MET A 1 10.63 -3.29 2.94
C MET A 1 9.69 -2.77 4.01
N VAL A 2 10.15 -1.97 4.96
CA VAL A 2 9.29 -1.42 6.03
C VAL A 2 8.69 -0.09 5.57
N LEU A 3 7.38 0.11 5.82
CA LEU A 3 6.70 1.38 5.66
C LEU A 3 6.55 2.04 7.02
N GLU A 4 7.03 3.27 7.09
CA GLU A 4 7.11 4.08 8.29
C GLU A 4 5.93 5.06 8.34
N PRO A 5 5.39 5.37 9.53
CA PRO A 5 4.32 6.34 9.64
C PRO A 5 4.82 7.74 9.32
N VAL A 6 4.01 8.52 8.60
CA VAL A 6 4.32 9.93 8.34
C VAL A 6 4.03 10.83 9.55
N ASP A 7 3.14 10.38 10.45
CA ASP A 7 2.84 11.01 11.72
C ASP A 7 3.58 10.27 12.84
N GLU A 8 4.54 10.94 13.47
CA GLU A 8 5.37 10.39 14.55
C GLU A 8 4.55 10.00 15.80
N ASN A 9 3.32 10.52 15.94
CA ASN A 9 2.43 10.13 17.03
C ASN A 9 1.85 8.72 16.85
N LEU A 10 1.91 8.16 15.64
CA LEU A 10 1.45 6.79 15.35
C LEU A 10 2.53 5.76 15.70
N ILE A 11 2.97 5.75 16.95
CA ILE A 11 4.14 5.01 17.45
C ILE A 11 4.11 3.48 17.15
N ASN A 12 2.92 2.89 17.02
CA ASN A 12 2.74 1.47 16.76
C ASN A 12 2.41 1.15 15.30
N ALA A 13 2.05 2.17 14.50
CA ALA A 13 1.65 1.97 13.11
C ALA A 13 2.86 1.59 12.27
N LYS A 14 2.78 0.45 11.60
CA LYS A 14 3.84 -0.04 10.73
C LYS A 14 3.25 -0.75 9.53
N GLY A 15 4.01 -0.76 8.43
CA GLY A 15 3.69 -1.57 7.29
C GLY A 15 4.91 -2.31 6.76
N THR A 16 4.63 -3.27 5.89
CA THR A 16 5.64 -3.89 5.04
C THR A 16 5.11 -4.00 3.63
N ALA A 17 5.99 -3.80 2.66
CA ALA A 17 5.75 -4.14 1.27
C ALA A 17 6.71 -5.22 0.81
N ILE A 18 6.16 -6.19 0.10
CA ILE A 18 6.89 -7.29 -0.54
C ILE A 18 6.75 -7.06 -2.03
N VAL A 19 7.88 -6.97 -2.73
CA VAL A 19 7.95 -6.72 -4.17
C VAL A 19 8.80 -7.80 -4.80
N TYR A 20 8.25 -8.54 -5.76
CA TYR A 20 8.95 -9.66 -6.39
C TYR A 20 8.35 -10.00 -7.76
N LYS A 21 9.10 -10.74 -8.58
CA LYS A 21 8.60 -11.23 -9.87
C LYS A 21 7.65 -12.42 -9.66
N VAL A 22 6.50 -12.38 -10.30
CA VAL A 22 5.45 -13.41 -10.26
C VAL A 22 5.07 -13.84 -11.67
N GLN A 23 4.80 -15.13 -11.86
CA GLN A 23 4.27 -15.69 -13.11
C GLN A 23 2.87 -16.25 -12.85
N ILE A 24 1.84 -15.46 -13.18
CA ILE A 24 0.44 -15.77 -12.80
C ILE A 24 -0.13 -16.90 -13.69
N SER A 25 0.22 -16.93 -14.97
CA SER A 25 -0.27 -17.94 -15.92
C SER A 25 0.89 -18.46 -16.78
N PRO A 26 1.63 -19.49 -16.32
CA PRO A 26 2.69 -20.09 -17.12
C PRO A 26 2.15 -20.59 -18.47
N PRO A 27 2.84 -20.38 -19.60
CA PRO A 27 4.23 -19.93 -19.73
C PRO A 27 4.43 -18.42 -19.97
N SER A 28 3.52 -17.55 -19.51
CA SER A 28 3.65 -16.08 -19.70
C SER A 28 4.93 -15.48 -19.10
N PHE A 29 5.31 -14.29 -19.55
CA PHE A 29 6.43 -13.55 -18.96
C PHE A 29 6.13 -13.15 -17.51
N ALA A 30 7.18 -13.04 -16.70
CA ALA A 30 7.04 -12.65 -15.29
C ALA A 30 6.67 -11.16 -15.16
N LEU A 31 5.62 -10.90 -14.40
CA LEU A 31 5.19 -9.56 -13.97
C LEU A 31 5.76 -9.27 -12.59
N THR A 32 5.65 -8.03 -12.12
CA THR A 32 6.00 -7.68 -10.75
C THR A 32 4.74 -7.65 -9.87
N ASN A 33 4.79 -8.36 -8.76
CA ASN A 33 3.85 -8.22 -7.65
C ASN A 33 4.35 -7.12 -6.70
N ILE A 34 3.39 -6.36 -6.19
CA ILE A 34 3.53 -5.64 -4.93
C ILE A 34 2.43 -6.06 -3.98
N SER A 35 2.81 -6.48 -2.79
CA SER A 35 1.89 -6.82 -1.69
C SER A 35 2.19 -5.94 -0.50
N ILE A 36 1.16 -5.39 0.13
CA ILE A 36 1.27 -4.54 1.32
C ILE A 36 0.51 -5.19 2.46
N LEU A 37 1.12 -5.14 3.64
CA LEU A 37 0.51 -5.45 4.92
C LEU A 37 0.77 -4.28 5.87
N ALA A 38 -0.27 -3.75 6.51
CA ALA A 38 -0.17 -2.65 7.46
C ALA A 38 -0.93 -2.97 8.74
N VAL A 39 -0.35 -2.63 9.89
CA VAL A 39 -0.86 -2.98 11.22
C VAL A 39 -0.96 -1.75 12.10
N HIS A 40 -1.85 -1.81 13.09
CA HIS A 40 -2.05 -0.77 14.08
C HIS A 40 -2.39 0.61 13.48
N LEU A 41 -3.06 0.60 12.34
CA LEU A 41 -3.62 1.81 11.74
C LEU A 41 -4.88 2.23 12.51
N PRO A 42 -5.10 3.53 12.75
CA PRO A 42 -6.37 4.02 13.26
C PRO A 42 -7.53 3.71 12.29
N GLU A 43 -8.77 3.80 12.75
CA GLU A 43 -9.91 3.70 11.85
C GLU A 43 -9.86 4.82 10.79
N PRO A 44 -10.16 4.54 9.50
CA PRO A 44 -10.14 5.57 8.45
C PRO A 44 -10.99 6.80 8.77
N THR A 45 -12.11 6.59 9.47
CA THR A 45 -13.07 7.62 9.91
C THR A 45 -12.45 8.64 10.88
N ASN A 46 -11.38 8.29 11.60
CA ASN A 46 -10.66 9.21 12.49
C ASN A 46 -9.99 10.36 11.72
N TYR A 47 -9.82 10.21 10.40
CA TYR A 47 -9.23 11.22 9.51
C TYR A 47 -10.29 12.02 8.73
N GLY A 48 -11.57 11.88 9.08
CA GLY A 48 -12.69 12.54 8.43
C GLY A 48 -13.50 11.61 7.53
N ASP A 49 -13.90 12.10 6.35
CA ASP A 49 -14.77 11.37 5.43
C ASP A 49 -13.99 10.33 4.60
N PHE A 50 -13.44 9.32 5.27
CA PHE A 50 -12.75 8.16 4.69
C PHE A 50 -13.28 6.86 5.29
N ASP A 51 -13.24 5.79 4.49
CA ASP A 51 -13.83 4.49 4.83
C ASP A 51 -12.90 3.30 4.56
N SER A 52 -11.72 3.51 3.98
CA SER A 52 -10.74 2.44 3.74
C SER A 52 -9.32 2.93 3.62
N TYR A 53 -8.39 1.98 3.62
CA TYR A 53 -7.01 2.19 3.16
C TYR A 53 -6.79 1.62 1.75
N VAL A 54 -5.82 2.20 1.05
CA VAL A 54 -5.34 1.73 -0.26
C VAL A 54 -3.81 1.66 -0.25
N GLY A 55 -3.28 0.67 -0.95
CA GLY A 55 -1.91 0.68 -1.41
C GLY A 55 -1.80 1.63 -2.60
N PHE A 56 -0.81 2.52 -2.55
CA PHE A 56 -0.51 3.45 -3.63
C PHE A 56 0.99 3.39 -3.89
N ALA A 57 1.36 2.75 -5.00
CA ALA A 57 2.75 2.73 -5.46
C ALA A 57 2.85 3.60 -6.71
N TYR A 58 3.89 4.42 -6.81
CA TYR A 58 4.03 5.29 -7.97
C TYR A 58 5.49 5.60 -8.28
N MET A 59 5.73 5.86 -9.56
CA MET A 59 6.95 6.43 -10.07
C MET A 59 6.64 7.88 -10.46
N PRO A 60 7.33 8.88 -9.87
CA PRO A 60 7.07 10.29 -10.15
C PRO A 60 7.04 10.57 -11.64
N GLU A 61 6.04 11.32 -12.10
CA GLU A 61 5.87 11.75 -13.50
C GLU A 61 5.60 10.63 -14.53
N GLU A 62 5.56 9.36 -14.12
CA GLU A 62 5.43 8.22 -15.04
C GLU A 62 4.11 7.45 -14.87
N ILE A 63 3.92 6.78 -13.72
CA ILE A 63 2.82 5.84 -13.52
C ILE A 63 2.49 5.66 -12.04
N SER A 64 1.24 5.29 -11.75
CA SER A 64 0.82 4.87 -10.42
C SER A 64 -0.06 3.63 -10.45
N TRP A 65 0.04 2.84 -9.39
CA TRP A 65 -0.79 1.67 -9.11
C TRP A 65 -1.53 1.89 -7.80
N ARG A 66 -2.86 1.87 -7.86
CA ARG A 66 -3.75 1.99 -6.71
C ARG A 66 -4.53 0.70 -6.54
N PHE A 67 -4.46 0.10 -5.36
CA PHE A 67 -5.20 -1.12 -5.03
C PHE A 67 -5.75 -1.06 -3.61
N ARG A 68 -6.87 -1.74 -3.39
CA ARG A 68 -7.55 -1.73 -2.09
C ARG A 68 -6.80 -2.58 -1.08
N LEU A 69 -6.71 -2.10 0.16
CA LEU A 69 -6.37 -2.93 1.30
C LEU A 69 -7.66 -3.36 2.00
N TYR A 70 -7.75 -4.63 2.33
CA TYR A 70 -8.86 -5.22 3.06
C TYR A 70 -8.45 -5.44 4.51
N PRO A 71 -9.32 -5.10 5.47
CA PRO A 71 -9.06 -5.43 6.86
C PRO A 71 -9.23 -6.94 7.06
N THR A 72 -8.40 -7.52 7.91
CA THR A 72 -8.61 -8.85 8.47
C THR A 72 -9.78 -8.82 9.48
N PRO A 73 -10.36 -9.98 9.87
CA PRO A 73 -11.59 -10.03 10.66
C PRO A 73 -11.50 -9.58 12.12
N GLU A 74 -10.32 -9.25 12.64
CA GLU A 74 -10.13 -8.79 14.02
C GLU A 74 -10.91 -7.50 14.29
N GLU A 75 -11.65 -7.46 15.39
CA GLU A 75 -12.50 -6.32 15.74
C GLU A 75 -11.70 -5.08 16.14
N ILE A 76 -10.55 -5.29 16.80
CA ILE A 76 -9.69 -4.21 17.29
C ILE A 76 -8.41 -4.21 16.49
N SER A 77 -8.10 -3.09 15.84
CA SER A 77 -6.85 -2.88 15.12
C SER A 77 -6.59 -3.97 14.07
N PRO A 78 -7.48 -4.14 13.06
CA PRO A 78 -7.28 -5.15 12.03
C PRO A 78 -6.00 -4.89 11.23
N THR A 79 -5.47 -5.97 10.68
CA THR A 79 -4.40 -5.89 9.68
C THR A 79 -5.01 -5.52 8.35
N TRP A 80 -4.46 -4.50 7.69
CA TRP A 80 -4.87 -4.07 6.36
C TRP A 80 -3.93 -4.65 5.32
N ALA A 81 -4.44 -5.48 4.41
CA ALA A 81 -3.61 -6.16 3.42
C ALA A 81 -4.22 -6.14 2.01
N GLY A 82 -3.35 -6.12 1.01
CA GLY A 82 -3.74 -6.15 -0.39
C GLY A 82 -2.54 -6.31 -1.30
N ARG A 83 -2.80 -6.59 -2.58
CA ARG A 83 -1.74 -6.74 -3.57
C ARG A 83 -2.16 -6.29 -4.97
N PHE A 84 -1.17 -6.07 -5.81
CA PHE A 84 -1.32 -5.83 -7.23
C PHE A 84 -0.26 -6.62 -8.01
N ASP A 85 -0.69 -7.46 -8.94
CA ASP A 85 0.16 -8.49 -9.57
C ASP A 85 0.62 -8.13 -11.00
N LEU A 86 0.03 -7.09 -11.61
CA LEU A 86 0.12 -6.82 -13.05
C LEU A 86 1.05 -5.65 -13.39
N ILE A 87 2.22 -5.56 -12.76
CA ILE A 87 3.19 -4.48 -13.03
C ILE A 87 4.22 -4.95 -14.05
N THR A 88 4.30 -4.23 -15.18
CA THR A 88 5.31 -4.45 -16.23
C THR A 88 6.54 -3.56 -16.07
N ALA A 89 6.41 -2.43 -15.36
CA ALA A 89 7.48 -1.46 -15.14
C ALA A 89 8.63 -2.02 -14.29
N ASP A 90 9.83 -1.47 -14.51
CA ASP A 90 10.98 -1.70 -13.63
C ASP A 90 10.78 -0.91 -12.34
N MET A 91 10.85 -1.57 -11.17
CA MET A 91 10.46 -0.98 -9.88
C MET A 91 11.52 -0.06 -9.26
N LYS A 92 12.34 0.60 -10.09
CA LYS A 92 13.36 1.55 -9.64
C LYS A 92 12.69 2.87 -9.26
N ASN A 93 13.14 3.48 -8.17
CA ASN A 93 12.65 4.79 -7.69
C ASN A 93 11.13 4.86 -7.45
N VAL A 94 10.50 3.73 -7.13
CA VAL A 94 9.08 3.69 -6.81
C VAL A 94 8.88 4.04 -5.34
N GLU A 95 7.99 4.99 -5.08
CA GLU A 95 7.46 5.24 -3.76
C GLU A 95 6.27 4.33 -3.48
N VAL A 96 6.20 3.80 -2.26
CA VAL A 96 5.13 2.92 -1.81
C VAL A 96 4.48 3.54 -0.59
N GLN A 97 3.17 3.75 -0.67
CA GLN A 97 2.39 4.42 0.36
C GLN A 97 1.18 3.57 0.76
N VAL A 98 0.78 3.71 2.01
CA VAL A 98 -0.57 3.42 2.47
C VAL A 98 -1.29 4.74 2.63
N ARG A 99 -2.41 4.89 1.94
CA ARG A 99 -3.21 6.13 1.93
C ARG A 99 -4.64 5.85 2.36
N LEU A 100 -5.27 6.86 2.93
CA LEU A 100 -6.70 6.87 3.14
C LEU A 100 -7.45 6.90 1.81
N SER A 101 -8.68 6.40 1.81
CA SER A 101 -9.54 6.39 0.64
C SER A 101 -10.99 6.52 1.08
N ASN A 102 -11.76 7.26 0.29
CA ASN A 102 -13.21 7.24 0.35
C ASN A 102 -13.70 6.46 -0.86
N THR A 103 -14.16 5.23 -0.64
CA THR A 103 -14.58 4.32 -1.70
C THR A 103 -15.85 4.81 -2.41
N LYS A 104 -16.76 5.45 -1.67
CA LYS A 104 -18.02 6.00 -2.22
C LYS A 104 -17.78 7.17 -3.16
N ARG A 105 -16.88 8.09 -2.80
CA ARG A 105 -16.52 9.29 -3.58
C ARG A 105 -15.31 9.11 -4.49
N LYS A 106 -14.68 7.92 -4.45
CA LYS A 106 -13.42 7.58 -5.17
C LYS A 106 -12.24 8.52 -4.86
N LYS A 107 -12.31 9.26 -3.75
CA LYS A 107 -11.29 10.24 -3.35
C LYS A 107 -10.07 9.53 -2.76
N LEU A 108 -8.87 9.93 -3.18
CA LEU A 108 -7.61 9.53 -2.56
C LEU A 108 -7.31 10.50 -1.41
N GLY A 109 -7.00 9.95 -0.24
CA GLY A 109 -6.76 10.69 0.99
C GLY A 109 -5.27 10.93 1.28
N PRO A 110 -4.96 11.48 2.46
CA PRO A 110 -3.58 11.69 2.88
C PRO A 110 -2.81 10.37 3.06
N ILE A 111 -1.49 10.50 3.10
CA ILE A 111 -0.55 9.41 3.34
C ILE A 111 -0.57 9.08 4.84
N VAL A 112 -0.46 7.80 5.17
CA VAL A 112 -0.37 7.33 6.56
C VAL A 112 0.93 6.59 6.79
N LEU A 113 1.31 5.70 5.88
CA LEU A 113 2.60 5.04 5.87
C LEU A 113 3.31 5.26 4.54
N GLU A 114 4.63 5.34 4.53
CA GLU A 114 5.41 5.47 3.31
C GLU A 114 6.77 4.76 3.36
N SER A 115 7.31 4.49 2.17
CA SER A 115 8.67 3.99 1.96
C SER A 115 9.08 4.15 0.50
N ASN A 116 10.35 3.93 0.18
CA ASN A 116 10.87 3.97 -1.19
C ASN A 116 11.61 2.68 -1.56
N ILE A 117 11.32 2.09 -2.72
CA ILE A 117 11.92 0.81 -3.13
C ILE A 117 13.45 0.93 -3.28
N GLY A 118 13.97 2.10 -3.66
CA GLY A 118 15.40 2.37 -3.71
C GLY A 118 16.12 2.25 -2.37
N GLN A 119 15.39 2.24 -1.25
CA GLN A 119 15.94 2.01 0.09
C GLN A 119 16.00 0.52 0.47
N CYS A 120 15.56 -0.39 -0.41
CA CYS A 120 15.72 -1.83 -0.21
C CYS A 120 17.11 -2.29 -0.65
N LYS A 121 17.81 -2.99 0.24
CA LYS A 121 18.98 -3.79 -0.12
C LYS A 121 18.56 -5.12 -0.75
#